data_AF-A0A314UJH4-F1
#
_entry.id   AF-A0A314UJH4-F1
#
_cell.length_a   1.000
_cell.length_b   1.000
_cell.length_c   1.000
_cell.angle_alpha   90.00
_cell.angle_beta   90.00
_cell.angle_gamma   90.00
#
_symmetry.space_group_name_H-M   'P 1'
#
loop_
_entity.id
_entity.type
_entity.pdbx_description
1 polymer ?
#
loop_
_entity_poly.entity_id
_entity_poly.type
_entity_poly.pdbx_seq_one_letter_code
_entity_poly.pdbx_strand_id
1 'polypeptide(L)'
;MASTDLPPIMMDHLYSMDDGLKAGGPLLPLEKACEDPVVGDEPLPETISVVDPASVSRCCIEKGLFPAVPLFFQHPCSISKSLSEWVDRELLDPSTCDILHRAQVLEAIFLSKLWDIHIEARMLRHVVRRWSKATHTFVCSWGEFTPTLEDVANIVRLPVCGNRSPFDIALTPAEIDTLAVLRKGAPTSPSTALRFSNWIQHFGNADRQGPWQLAAFVSLWLGRFVLCDFSHDCLHERVFPLALAIVRGDSIPLAPVFLGHLYGLLDQCQILEKNAAGTMGVETLLNSGFLQVFLWEHLKGLDVCPLPYSHALQSADMGNGSFMPGSLPLVCRWFKRMQRKGQNVLRLLDDIERQPLGSLRDLLTPPGQTTAGT
;
A
#
# COMPACT_ATOMS: atom_id res chain seq x y z
N MET A 1 -37.87 18.03 -30.55
CA MET A 1 -36.39 18.07 -30.43
C MET A 1 -36.05 17.27 -29.19
N ALA A 2 -35.51 16.06 -29.39
CA ALA A 2 -35.14 15.19 -28.28
C ALA A 2 -33.91 15.78 -27.57
N SER A 3 -34.05 16.06 -26.28
CA SER A 3 -32.92 16.37 -25.42
C SER A 3 -32.06 15.12 -25.33
N THR A 4 -30.87 15.16 -25.91
CA THR A 4 -29.81 14.21 -25.62
C THR A 4 -29.36 14.44 -24.18
N ASP A 5 -29.97 13.70 -23.25
CA ASP A 5 -29.45 13.57 -21.90
C ASP A 5 -28.08 12.91 -22.01
N LEU A 6 -27.03 13.72 -21.90
CA LEU A 6 -25.67 13.25 -21.67
C LEU A 6 -25.69 12.36 -20.42
N PRO A 7 -24.99 11.20 -20.40
CA PRO A 7 -24.90 10.40 -19.19
C PRO A 7 -24.37 11.27 -18.04
N PRO A 8 -24.87 11.07 -16.81
CA PRO A 8 -24.45 11.88 -15.67
C PRO A 8 -22.92 11.80 -15.54
N ILE A 9 -22.25 12.93 -15.75
CA ILE A 9 -20.82 13.05 -15.49
C ILE A 9 -20.62 12.69 -14.02
N MET A 10 -19.78 11.70 -13.73
CA MET A 10 -19.45 11.28 -12.37
C MET A 10 -18.71 12.43 -11.65
N MET A 11 -19.47 13.31 -10.98
CA MET A 11 -18.95 14.50 -10.31
C MET A 11 -18.55 14.15 -8.87
N ASP A 12 -17.35 13.61 -8.69
CA ASP A 12 -16.76 13.23 -7.37
C ASP A 12 -16.54 14.42 -6.40
N HIS A 13 -16.87 15.65 -6.81
CA HIS A 13 -16.60 16.90 -6.10
C HIS A 13 -17.85 17.57 -5.53
N LEU A 14 -19.02 16.93 -5.64
CA LEU A 14 -20.26 17.40 -4.99
C LEU A 14 -20.49 16.80 -3.60
N TYR A 15 -19.65 15.86 -3.16
CA TYR A 15 -19.77 15.27 -1.82
C TYR A 15 -19.06 16.17 -0.80
N SER A 16 -19.83 16.94 -0.03
CA SER A 16 -19.36 17.70 1.13
C SER A 16 -19.52 16.87 2.41
N MET A 17 -18.67 17.11 3.40
CA MET A 17 -18.91 16.63 4.78
C MET A 17 -20.17 17.28 5.38
N ASP A 18 -20.68 18.35 4.76
CA ASP A 18 -21.90 19.06 5.14
C ASP A 18 -23.18 18.33 4.70
N ASP A 19 -23.07 17.28 3.88
CA ASP A 19 -24.22 16.54 3.31
C ASP A 19 -24.94 15.66 4.36
N GLY A 20 -24.51 15.71 5.63
CA GLY A 20 -25.12 14.98 6.74
C GLY A 20 -24.91 13.47 6.72
N LEU A 21 -24.14 12.94 5.76
CA LEU A 21 -23.76 11.54 5.69
C LEU A 21 -22.85 11.19 6.87
N LYS A 22 -23.22 10.13 7.61
CA LYS A 22 -22.39 9.63 8.71
C LYS A 22 -21.18 8.90 8.13
N ALA A 23 -20.01 9.07 8.76
CA ALA A 23 -18.86 8.23 8.48
C ALA A 23 -19.24 6.78 8.82
N GLY A 24 -19.15 5.88 7.83
CA GLY A 24 -19.23 4.45 8.08
C GLY A 24 -17.98 3.96 8.81
N GLY A 25 -18.09 2.86 9.54
CA GLY A 25 -16.94 2.27 10.22
C GLY A 25 -15.84 1.80 9.24
N PRO A 26 -14.59 1.61 9.72
CA PRO A 26 -13.49 1.09 8.92
C PRO A 26 -13.77 -0.33 8.40
N LEU A 27 -13.12 -0.69 7.30
CA LEU A 27 -13.10 -2.07 6.77
C LEU A 27 -12.76 -3.05 7.93
N LEU A 28 -13.65 -4.01 8.18
CA LEU A 28 -13.42 -5.05 9.19
C LEU A 28 -12.48 -6.15 8.64
N PRO A 29 -11.68 -6.80 9.51
CA PRO A 29 -10.77 -7.87 9.09
C PRO A 29 -11.48 -9.04 8.40
N LEU A 30 -10.72 -9.74 7.56
CA LEU A 30 -11.16 -10.95 6.85
C LEU A 30 -11.54 -12.06 7.85
N GLU A 31 -12.82 -12.20 8.18
CA GLU A 31 -13.36 -13.46 8.69
C GLU A 31 -13.63 -14.37 7.49
N LYS A 32 -13.09 -15.60 7.55
CA LYS A 32 -13.18 -16.62 6.49
C LYS A 32 -14.64 -16.84 6.06
N ALA A 33 -15.03 -16.26 4.93
CA ALA A 33 -16.09 -16.83 4.12
C ALA A 33 -15.45 -17.98 3.33
N CYS A 34 -15.63 -19.20 3.84
CA CYS A 34 -15.23 -20.44 3.17
C CYS A 34 -15.95 -20.58 1.82
N GLU A 35 -15.21 -21.16 0.88
CA GLU A 35 -15.58 -21.54 -0.48
C GLU A 35 -16.72 -22.56 -0.54
N ASP A 36 -17.42 -22.59 -1.69
CA ASP A 36 -17.99 -23.83 -2.24
C ASP A 36 -17.11 -24.27 -3.44
N PRO A 37 -16.72 -25.55 -3.54
CA PRO A 37 -15.96 -26.05 -4.67
C PRO A 37 -16.91 -26.44 -5.81
N VAL A 38 -16.70 -25.91 -7.02
CA VAL A 38 -17.36 -26.45 -8.21
C VAL A 38 -16.34 -27.24 -9.02
N VAL A 39 -16.68 -28.53 -9.16
CA VAL A 39 -15.99 -29.58 -9.92
C VAL A 39 -16.01 -29.25 -11.41
N GLY A 40 -14.93 -29.65 -12.08
CA GLY A 40 -14.55 -29.21 -13.43
C GLY A 40 -15.34 -29.77 -14.60
N ASP A 41 -15.06 -29.17 -15.74
CA ASP A 41 -15.18 -29.72 -17.09
C ASP A 41 -14.13 -29.04 -18.00
N GLU A 42 -13.65 -29.79 -19.00
CA GLU A 42 -12.59 -29.44 -19.98
C GLU A 42 -12.89 -28.18 -20.83
N PRO A 43 -11.85 -27.46 -21.33
CA PRO A 43 -12.04 -26.16 -21.96
C PRO A 43 -12.46 -26.27 -23.45
N LEU A 44 -13.60 -25.66 -23.76
CA LEU A 44 -14.00 -25.25 -25.11
C LEU A 44 -13.33 -23.90 -25.47
N PRO A 45 -13.15 -23.57 -26.76
CA PRO A 45 -12.24 -22.53 -27.22
C PRO A 45 -12.58 -21.14 -26.66
N GLU A 46 -11.52 -20.42 -26.30
CA GLU A 46 -11.45 -19.11 -25.63
C GLU A 46 -12.57 -18.14 -26.03
N THR A 47 -13.69 -18.20 -25.30
CA THR A 47 -14.52 -17.02 -25.07
C THR A 47 -13.63 -16.01 -24.35
N ILE A 48 -13.31 -14.89 -25.00
CA ILE A 48 -12.72 -13.72 -24.34
C ILE A 48 -13.51 -13.51 -23.06
N SER A 49 -12.88 -13.66 -21.89
CA SER A 49 -13.53 -13.46 -20.61
C SER A 49 -13.88 -11.99 -20.48
N VAL A 50 -15.08 -11.63 -20.96
CA VAL A 50 -15.60 -10.28 -20.83
C VAL A 50 -15.82 -10.04 -19.34
N VAL A 51 -15.07 -9.10 -18.76
CA VAL A 51 -15.26 -8.67 -17.38
C VAL A 51 -16.73 -8.25 -17.22
N ASP A 52 -17.46 -8.92 -16.31
CA ASP A 52 -18.85 -8.57 -16.03
C ASP A 52 -18.90 -7.12 -15.51
N PRO A 53 -19.60 -6.18 -16.18
CA PRO A 53 -19.73 -4.81 -15.69
C PRO A 53 -20.33 -4.71 -14.28
N ALA A 54 -21.10 -5.71 -13.83
CA ALA A 54 -21.60 -5.75 -12.44
C ALA A 54 -20.49 -6.02 -11.41
N SER A 55 -19.32 -6.50 -11.84
CA SER A 55 -18.13 -6.69 -11.01
C SER A 55 -17.34 -5.40 -10.75
N VAL A 56 -17.70 -4.28 -11.40
CA VAL A 56 -16.98 -2.99 -11.30
C VAL A 56 -17.91 -1.91 -10.75
N SER A 57 -17.52 -1.26 -9.64
CA SER A 57 -18.33 -0.21 -9.00
C SER A 57 -18.69 0.92 -9.96
N ARG A 58 -17.71 1.41 -10.73
CA ARG A 58 -17.91 2.48 -11.72
C ARG A 58 -19.06 2.15 -12.67
N CYS A 59 -19.05 0.96 -13.27
CA CYS A 59 -20.07 0.54 -14.23
C CYS A 59 -21.46 0.44 -13.58
N CYS A 60 -21.53 -0.01 -12.33
CA CYS A 60 -22.78 -0.06 -11.58
C CYS A 60 -23.33 1.35 -11.28
N ILE A 61 -22.46 2.27 -10.88
CA ILE A 61 -22.80 3.67 -10.60
C ILE A 61 -23.27 4.37 -11.88
N GLU A 62 -22.55 4.23 -12.99
CA GLU A 62 -22.90 4.84 -14.28
C GLU A 62 -24.22 4.29 -14.84
N LYS A 63 -24.55 3.02 -14.55
CA LYS A 63 -25.86 2.40 -14.86
C LYS A 63 -26.98 2.79 -13.89
N GLY A 64 -26.69 3.58 -12.86
CA GLY A 64 -27.66 3.99 -11.85
C GLY A 64 -28.11 2.86 -10.92
N LEU A 65 -27.34 1.77 -10.81
CA LEU A 65 -27.68 0.65 -9.91
C LEU A 65 -27.56 1.05 -8.44
N PHE A 66 -26.62 1.95 -8.12
CA PHE A 66 -26.48 2.57 -6.81
C PHE A 66 -25.69 3.89 -6.93
N PRO A 67 -25.91 4.88 -6.03
CA PRO A 67 -25.16 6.14 -6.05
C PRO A 67 -23.70 5.95 -5.57
N ALA A 68 -22.78 6.76 -6.10
CA ALA A 68 -21.42 6.80 -5.57
C ALA A 68 -21.40 7.32 -4.12
N VAL A 69 -20.50 6.78 -3.30
CA VAL A 69 -20.33 7.18 -1.88
C VAL A 69 -18.96 7.83 -1.64
N PRO A 70 -18.79 8.67 -0.62
CA PRO A 70 -17.47 9.16 -0.26
C PRO A 70 -16.52 8.02 0.11
N LEU A 71 -15.35 7.94 -0.53
CA LEU A 71 -14.24 7.09 -0.07
C LEU A 71 -13.22 7.94 0.69
N PHE A 72 -12.95 7.55 1.94
CA PHE A 72 -12.00 8.22 2.84
C PHE A 72 -10.76 7.35 3.02
N PHE A 73 -9.63 7.83 2.53
CA PHE A 73 -8.35 7.14 2.67
C PHE A 73 -7.73 7.46 4.03
N GLN A 74 -7.91 6.55 4.99
CA GLN A 74 -7.50 6.75 6.39
C GLN A 74 -6.08 6.30 6.68
N HIS A 75 -5.35 5.75 5.70
CA HIS A 75 -3.98 5.31 5.90
C HIS A 75 -2.99 6.48 5.69
N PRO A 76 -2.45 7.10 6.76
CA PRO A 76 -1.49 8.17 6.60
C PRO A 76 -0.16 7.57 6.13
N CYS A 77 0.25 7.92 4.91
CA CYS A 77 1.60 7.60 4.42
C CYS A 77 2.67 8.49 5.09
N SER A 78 2.25 9.48 5.89
CA SER A 78 3.18 10.36 6.60
C SER A 78 3.81 9.67 7.82
N ILE A 79 5.12 9.84 7.93
CA ILE A 79 5.92 9.44 9.08
C ILE A 79 5.91 10.54 10.13
N SER A 80 5.68 10.20 11.40
CA SER A 80 5.89 11.16 12.49
C SER A 80 7.38 11.40 12.68
N LYS A 81 7.77 12.60 13.14
CA LYS A 81 9.17 12.91 13.46
C LYS A 81 9.77 11.87 14.42
N SER A 82 9.00 11.44 15.43
CA SER A 82 9.40 10.42 16.39
C SER A 82 9.69 9.05 15.77
N LEU A 83 8.94 8.65 14.75
CA LEU A 83 9.18 7.38 14.05
C LEU A 83 10.42 7.49 13.16
N SER A 84 10.60 8.60 12.45
CA SER A 84 11.82 8.84 11.66
C SER A 84 13.08 8.80 12.52
N GLU A 85 13.07 9.46 13.68
CA GLU A 85 14.19 9.44 14.63
C GLU A 85 14.45 8.03 15.19
N TRP A 86 13.41 7.21 15.34
CA TRP A 86 13.56 5.83 15.76
C TRP A 86 14.20 4.98 14.66
N VAL A 87 13.76 5.11 13.41
CA VAL A 87 14.42 4.45 12.25
C VAL A 87 15.89 4.84 12.21
N ASP A 88 16.23 6.12 12.33
CA ASP A 88 17.62 6.58 12.30
C ASP A 88 18.47 5.96 13.42
N ARG A 89 17.93 5.87 14.63
CA ARG A 89 18.62 5.24 15.76
C ARG A 89 18.88 3.74 15.55
N GLU A 90 17.89 3.00 15.04
CA GLU A 90 18.06 1.56 14.78
C GLU A 90 19.04 1.31 13.63
N LEU A 91 19.04 2.17 12.59
CA LEU A 91 19.95 2.06 11.45
C LEU A 91 21.38 2.57 11.71
N LEU A 92 21.64 3.19 12.87
CA LEU A 92 22.99 3.55 13.31
C LEU A 92 23.76 2.36 13.89
N ASP A 93 23.07 1.32 14.38
CA ASP A 93 23.71 0.12 14.91
C ASP A 93 24.05 -0.87 13.77
N PRO A 94 25.34 -1.18 13.52
CA PRO A 94 25.73 -2.12 12.48
C PRO A 94 25.13 -3.52 12.68
N SER A 95 24.97 -3.96 13.93
CA SER A 95 24.45 -5.31 14.22
C SER A 95 22.97 -5.43 13.81
N THR A 96 22.20 -4.37 14.06
CA THR A 96 20.82 -4.23 13.60
C THR A 96 20.76 -4.19 12.08
N CYS A 97 21.62 -3.40 11.43
CA CYS A 97 21.71 -3.38 9.96
C CYS A 97 22.01 -4.78 9.38
N ASP A 98 22.93 -5.53 9.97
CA ASP A 98 23.26 -6.89 9.54
C ASP A 98 22.06 -7.86 9.68
N ILE A 99 21.31 -7.78 10.77
CA ILE A 99 20.10 -8.57 10.99
C ILE A 99 19.05 -8.22 9.91
N LEU A 100 18.76 -6.94 9.71
CA LEU A 100 17.75 -6.47 8.76
C LEU A 100 18.16 -6.75 7.30
N HIS A 101 19.47 -6.73 7.00
CA HIS A 101 20.01 -7.12 5.71
C HIS A 101 19.82 -8.62 5.47
N ARG A 102 20.14 -9.49 6.45
CA ARG A 102 19.88 -10.94 6.35
C ARG A 102 18.40 -11.26 6.17
N ALA A 103 17.53 -10.52 6.85
CA ALA A 103 16.08 -10.63 6.69
C ALA A 103 15.54 -9.99 5.39
N GLN A 104 16.38 -9.29 4.62
CA GLN A 104 16.04 -8.60 3.36
C GLN A 104 15.02 -7.46 3.50
N VAL A 105 14.95 -6.83 4.68
CA VAL A 105 14.01 -5.73 4.96
C VAL A 105 14.69 -4.38 5.21
N LEU A 106 16.03 -4.35 5.23
CA LEU A 106 16.80 -3.14 5.52
C LEU A 106 16.43 -1.95 4.61
N GLU A 107 16.39 -2.15 3.29
CA GLU A 107 16.00 -1.10 2.34
C GLU A 107 14.55 -0.66 2.54
N ALA A 108 13.63 -1.60 2.77
CA ALA A 108 12.21 -1.29 2.98
C ALA A 108 11.97 -0.49 4.28
N ILE A 109 12.74 -0.78 5.33
CA ILE A 109 12.72 -0.01 6.58
C ILE A 109 13.27 1.39 6.36
N PHE A 110 14.40 1.51 5.66
CA PHE A 110 14.95 2.82 5.30
C PHE A 110 13.95 3.67 4.50
N LEU A 111 13.29 3.06 3.51
CA LEU A 111 12.28 3.70 2.68
C LEU A 111 11.05 4.18 3.44
N SER A 112 10.75 3.63 4.63
CA SER A 112 9.63 4.06 5.45
C SER A 112 9.64 5.57 5.75
N LYS A 113 10.82 6.19 5.75
CA LYS A 113 11.03 7.64 5.94
C LYS A 113 10.67 8.50 4.74
N LEU A 114 10.55 7.91 3.56
CA LEU A 114 10.44 8.61 2.27
C LEU A 114 9.00 8.61 1.73
N TRP A 115 8.02 8.19 2.53
CA TRP A 115 6.59 8.17 2.16
C TRP A 115 5.87 9.52 2.29
N ASP A 116 6.61 10.62 2.36
CA ASP A 116 6.06 11.98 2.37
C ASP A 116 5.62 12.40 0.95
N ILE A 117 4.45 11.93 0.53
CA ILE A 117 3.83 12.30 -0.76
C ILE A 117 2.42 12.87 -0.52
N HIS A 118 2.02 13.83 -1.36
CA HIS A 118 0.69 14.41 -1.26
C HIS A 118 -0.33 13.49 -1.93
N ILE A 119 -1.20 12.86 -1.14
CA ILE A 119 -2.23 11.95 -1.64
C ILE A 119 -3.33 12.73 -2.38
N GLU A 120 -3.53 12.39 -3.64
CA GLU A 120 -4.61 12.94 -4.46
C GLU A 120 -5.82 12.00 -4.45
N ALA A 121 -6.63 12.15 -3.39
CA ALA A 121 -7.78 11.29 -3.12
C ALA A 121 -8.81 11.23 -4.27
N ARG A 122 -8.94 12.31 -5.07
CA ARG A 122 -9.85 12.33 -6.23
C ARG A 122 -9.41 11.35 -7.32
N MET A 123 -8.11 11.32 -7.63
CA MET A 123 -7.55 10.35 -8.58
C MET A 123 -7.77 8.93 -8.07
N LEU A 124 -7.45 8.67 -6.80
CA LEU A 124 -7.57 7.34 -6.21
C LEU A 124 -9.00 6.83 -6.20
N ARG A 125 -10.00 7.69 -5.92
CA ARG A 125 -11.43 7.33 -6.03
C ARG A 125 -11.80 6.83 -7.43
N HIS A 126 -11.36 7.55 -8.47
CA HIS A 126 -11.65 7.16 -9.85
C HIS A 126 -11.00 5.82 -10.24
N VAL A 127 -9.80 5.54 -9.72
CA VAL A 127 -9.08 4.28 -9.99
C VAL A 127 -9.69 3.12 -9.21
N VAL A 128 -9.89 3.28 -7.89
CA VAL A 128 -10.43 2.21 -7.02
C VAL A 128 -11.79 1.73 -7.50
N ARG A 129 -12.66 2.64 -8.01
CA ARG A 129 -13.97 2.28 -8.57
C ARG A 129 -13.92 1.43 -9.83
N ARG A 130 -12.76 1.36 -10.49
CA ARG A 130 -12.54 0.53 -11.68
C ARG A 130 -12.04 -0.87 -11.33
N TRP A 131 -11.79 -1.15 -10.05
CA TRP A 131 -11.39 -2.46 -9.59
C TRP A 131 -12.47 -3.50 -9.89
N SER A 132 -12.07 -4.61 -10.52
CA SER A 132 -12.88 -5.81 -10.67
C SER A 132 -12.39 -6.89 -9.71
N LYS A 133 -13.28 -7.36 -8.84
CA LYS A 133 -13.05 -8.55 -8.00
C LYS A 133 -12.93 -9.85 -8.78
N ALA A 134 -13.44 -9.88 -10.02
CA ALA A 134 -13.43 -11.11 -10.82
C ALA A 134 -12.04 -11.40 -11.40
N THR A 135 -11.31 -10.34 -11.78
CA THR A 135 -9.97 -10.45 -12.39
C THR A 135 -8.85 -9.91 -11.50
N HIS A 136 -9.18 -9.23 -10.40
CA HIS A 136 -8.25 -8.49 -9.54
C HIS A 136 -7.40 -7.48 -10.34
N THR A 137 -8.07 -6.72 -11.20
CA THR A 137 -7.47 -5.66 -12.01
C THR A 137 -8.32 -4.39 -12.00
N PHE A 138 -7.72 -3.28 -12.41
CA PHE A 138 -8.42 -2.06 -12.75
C PHE A 138 -8.81 -2.08 -14.24
N VAL A 139 -10.09 -1.81 -14.51
CA VAL A 139 -10.66 -1.82 -15.86
C VAL A 139 -10.63 -0.41 -16.50
N CYS A 140 -9.96 -0.31 -17.65
CA CYS A 140 -9.84 0.89 -18.48
C CYS A 140 -10.28 0.62 -19.92
N SER A 141 -10.47 1.68 -20.71
CA SER A 141 -10.86 1.54 -22.12
C SER A 141 -9.79 0.88 -22.99
N TRP A 142 -8.53 1.01 -22.59
CA TRP A 142 -7.36 0.42 -23.25
C TRP A 142 -6.96 -0.96 -22.70
N GLY A 143 -7.67 -1.48 -21.68
CA GLY A 143 -7.40 -2.81 -21.12
C GLY A 143 -7.43 -2.85 -19.59
N GLU A 144 -6.94 -3.96 -19.05
CA GLU A 144 -6.83 -4.22 -17.61
C GLU A 144 -5.39 -3.99 -17.15
N PHE A 145 -5.21 -3.46 -15.94
CA PHE A 145 -3.90 -3.32 -15.30
C PHE A 145 -4.02 -3.46 -13.78
N THR A 146 -2.94 -3.89 -13.12
CA THR A 146 -2.96 -4.12 -11.67
C THR A 146 -1.55 -4.00 -11.08
N PRO A 147 -1.39 -3.61 -9.81
CA PRO A 147 -0.10 -3.71 -9.14
C PRO A 147 0.38 -5.15 -9.10
N THR A 148 1.67 -5.38 -9.31
CA THR A 148 2.29 -6.71 -9.37
C THR A 148 3.37 -6.88 -8.30
N LEU A 149 3.92 -8.09 -8.16
CA LEU A 149 5.08 -8.33 -7.29
C LEU A 149 6.31 -7.52 -7.73
N GLU A 150 6.46 -7.26 -9.04
CA GLU A 150 7.53 -6.42 -9.58
C GLU A 150 7.40 -4.98 -9.04
N ASP A 151 6.17 -4.45 -8.99
CA ASP A 151 5.90 -3.12 -8.44
C ASP A 151 6.19 -3.03 -6.95
N VAL A 152 5.76 -4.04 -6.19
CA VAL A 152 6.05 -4.11 -4.76
C VAL A 152 7.56 -4.17 -4.51
N ALA A 153 8.29 -5.01 -5.25
CA ALA A 153 9.73 -5.12 -5.12
C ALA A 153 10.47 -3.82 -5.50
N ASN A 154 9.97 -3.05 -6.48
CA ASN A 154 10.65 -1.85 -6.96
C ASN A 154 10.26 -0.56 -6.22
N ILE A 155 9.03 -0.45 -5.73
CA ILE A 155 8.51 0.74 -5.05
C ILE A 155 8.83 0.70 -3.56
N VAL A 156 8.50 -0.39 -2.86
CA VAL A 156 8.64 -0.52 -1.39
C VAL A 156 9.83 -1.37 -0.95
N ARG A 157 10.52 -2.06 -1.88
CA ARG A 157 11.66 -2.95 -1.60
C ARG A 157 11.35 -4.11 -0.64
N LEU A 158 10.10 -4.58 -0.63
CA LEU A 158 9.74 -5.76 0.17
C LEU A 158 10.28 -7.05 -0.49
N PRO A 159 10.74 -8.03 0.29
CA PRO A 159 11.25 -9.30 -0.22
C PRO A 159 10.16 -10.14 -0.91
N VAL A 160 10.44 -10.58 -2.14
CA VAL A 160 9.54 -11.46 -2.93
C VAL A 160 9.67 -12.91 -2.49
N CYS A 161 10.89 -13.35 -2.20
CA CYS A 161 11.20 -14.68 -1.71
C CYS A 161 11.63 -14.61 -0.25
N GLY A 162 11.52 -15.73 0.46
CA GLY A 162 12.00 -15.85 1.83
C GLY A 162 12.24 -17.31 2.19
N ASN A 163 12.98 -17.54 3.27
CA ASN A 163 13.30 -18.87 3.79
C ASN A 163 12.31 -19.32 4.88
N ARG A 164 11.39 -18.45 5.31
CA ARG A 164 10.33 -18.76 6.28
C ARG A 164 8.94 -18.44 5.74
N SER A 165 7.97 -19.28 6.12
CA SER A 165 6.56 -19.02 5.87
C SER A 165 6.05 -17.87 6.76
N PRO A 166 5.30 -16.90 6.23
CA PRO A 166 4.68 -15.84 7.05
C PRO A 166 3.56 -16.37 7.97
N PHE A 167 3.08 -17.59 7.74
CA PHE A 167 1.94 -18.17 8.48
C PHE A 167 2.34 -19.24 9.52
N ASP A 168 3.58 -19.71 9.48
CA ASP A 168 4.07 -20.78 10.35
C ASP A 168 5.45 -20.41 10.93
N ILE A 169 5.40 -19.62 12.02
CA ILE A 169 6.58 -19.12 12.71
C ILE A 169 6.66 -19.76 14.09
N ALA A 170 7.58 -20.71 14.24
CA ALA A 170 7.92 -21.29 15.53
C ALA A 170 8.75 -20.29 16.36
N LEU A 171 8.31 -20.05 17.61
CA LEU A 171 8.98 -19.18 18.57
C LEU A 171 9.86 -20.00 19.52
N THR A 172 11.02 -19.46 19.85
CA THR A 172 11.93 -19.97 20.88
C THR A 172 11.48 -19.51 22.28
N PRO A 173 11.94 -20.16 23.37
CA PRO A 173 11.59 -19.74 24.73
C PRO A 173 11.89 -18.26 25.02
N ALA A 174 13.04 -17.74 24.57
CA ALA A 174 13.41 -16.34 24.76
C ALA A 174 12.49 -15.36 23.98
N GLU A 175 12.00 -15.78 22.81
CA GLU A 175 11.06 -14.99 22.01
C GLU A 175 9.65 -15.02 22.60
N ILE A 176 9.29 -16.07 23.35
CA ILE A 176 8.01 -16.12 24.08
C ILE A 176 7.99 -15.06 25.19
N ASP A 177 9.09 -14.90 25.92
CA ASP A 177 9.22 -13.84 26.94
C ASP A 177 9.14 -12.45 26.30
N THR A 178 9.82 -12.26 25.16
CA THR A 178 9.75 -11.04 24.37
C THR A 178 8.32 -10.76 23.87
N LEU A 179 7.63 -11.77 23.36
CA LEU A 179 6.24 -11.67 22.90
C LEU A 179 5.30 -11.25 24.04
N ALA A 180 5.52 -11.76 25.25
CA ALA A 180 4.73 -11.36 26.42
C ALA A 180 4.90 -9.87 26.73
N VAL A 181 6.10 -9.32 26.59
CA VAL A 181 6.38 -7.88 26.72
C VAL A 181 5.66 -7.09 25.62
N LEU A 182 5.77 -7.53 24.36
CA LEU A 182 5.11 -6.88 23.22
C LEU A 182 3.58 -6.85 23.36
N ARG A 183 2.97 -7.97 23.78
CA ARG A 183 1.52 -8.06 24.03
C ARG A 183 1.04 -7.17 25.17
N LYS A 184 1.85 -7.06 26.23
CA LYS A 184 1.55 -6.15 27.34
C LYS A 184 1.53 -4.69 26.88
N GLY A 185 2.32 -4.35 25.85
CA GLY A 185 2.36 -3.02 25.27
C GLY A 185 2.76 -1.94 26.27
N ALA A 186 2.23 -0.73 26.10
CA ALA A 186 2.46 0.39 27.00
C ALA A 186 1.56 0.30 28.25
N PRO A 187 2.09 0.18 29.48
CA PRO A 187 1.32 -0.04 30.70
C PRO A 187 0.59 1.20 31.24
N THR A 188 0.54 2.33 30.51
CA THR A 188 0.15 3.64 31.05
C THR A 188 -1.29 4.09 30.75
N SER A 189 -2.20 3.23 30.26
CA SER A 189 -3.59 3.65 29.97
C SER A 189 -4.62 2.56 30.32
N PRO A 190 -5.84 2.91 30.76
CA PRO A 190 -6.94 1.94 30.97
C PRO A 190 -7.42 1.26 29.68
N SER A 191 -6.86 1.64 28.52
CA SER A 191 -7.12 1.06 27.22
C SER A 191 -6.06 -0.01 26.90
N THR A 192 -6.50 -1.25 26.72
CA THR A 192 -5.71 -2.39 26.21
C THR A 192 -5.26 -2.23 24.75
N ALA A 193 -5.70 -1.18 24.05
CA ALA A 193 -5.36 -0.95 22.65
C ALA A 193 -3.89 -0.55 22.47
N LEU A 194 -3.19 -1.30 21.60
CA LEU A 194 -1.79 -1.11 21.22
C LEU A 194 -1.61 0.11 20.29
N ARG A 195 -2.00 1.30 20.76
CA ARG A 195 -1.94 2.53 19.96
C ARG A 195 -0.51 2.86 19.53
N PHE A 196 -0.32 3.30 18.29
CA PHE A 196 0.99 3.67 17.75
C PHE A 196 1.71 4.75 18.56
N SER A 197 0.99 5.79 19.00
CA SER A 197 1.56 6.87 19.82
C SER A 197 2.10 6.35 21.16
N ASN A 198 1.31 5.54 21.86
CA ASN A 198 1.70 4.92 23.12
C ASN A 198 2.86 3.93 22.93
N TRP A 199 2.85 3.19 21.81
CA TRP A 199 3.91 2.25 21.45
C TRP A 199 5.25 2.96 21.26
N ILE A 200 5.28 4.02 20.45
CA ILE A 200 6.47 4.84 20.21
C ILE A 200 6.95 5.48 21.52
N GLN A 201 6.06 6.00 22.34
CA GLN A 201 6.44 6.59 23.63
C GLN A 201 7.05 5.56 24.59
N HIS A 202 6.55 4.34 24.59
CA HIS A 202 6.99 3.29 25.52
C HIS A 202 8.29 2.62 25.08
N PHE A 203 8.34 2.15 23.83
CA PHE A 203 9.44 1.35 23.28
C PHE A 203 10.46 2.18 22.50
N GLY A 204 10.09 3.34 21.97
CA GLY A 204 10.98 4.22 21.22
C GLY A 204 11.82 5.16 22.10
N ASN A 205 11.66 5.09 23.43
CA ASN A 205 12.46 5.88 24.36
C ASN A 205 13.89 5.33 24.45
N ALA A 206 14.87 6.16 24.07
CA ALA A 206 16.30 5.79 24.05
C ALA A 206 16.86 5.37 25.43
N ASP A 207 16.26 5.84 26.52
CA ASP A 207 16.68 5.48 27.89
C ASP A 207 16.24 4.06 28.29
N ARG A 208 15.34 3.43 27.53
CA ARG A 208 14.81 2.09 27.79
C ARG A 208 15.36 1.10 26.79
N GLN A 209 16.57 0.63 27.04
CA GLN A 209 17.18 -0.43 26.24
C GLN A 209 16.80 -1.81 26.79
N GLY A 210 16.37 -2.69 25.90
CA GLY A 210 16.04 -4.06 26.23
C GLY A 210 16.06 -4.96 24.99
N PRO A 211 16.14 -6.29 25.17
CA PRO A 211 16.22 -7.25 24.05
C PRO A 211 14.99 -7.22 23.13
N TRP A 212 13.87 -6.65 23.59
CA TRP A 212 12.63 -6.49 22.83
C TRP A 212 12.59 -5.23 21.94
N GLN A 213 13.56 -4.32 22.03
CA GLN A 213 13.49 -3.01 21.37
C GLN A 213 13.39 -3.13 19.84
N LEU A 214 14.30 -3.89 19.22
CA LEU A 214 14.27 -4.11 17.77
C LEU A 214 12.98 -4.82 17.34
N ALA A 215 12.51 -5.81 18.11
CA ALA A 215 11.26 -6.50 17.81
C ALA A 215 10.04 -5.56 17.92
N ALA A 216 10.04 -4.64 18.88
CA ALA A 216 9.00 -3.63 19.02
C ALA A 216 9.01 -2.63 17.87
N PHE A 217 10.20 -2.21 17.42
CA PHE A 217 10.38 -1.37 16.24
C PHE A 217 9.88 -2.07 14.97
N VAL A 218 10.32 -3.30 14.70
CA VAL A 218 9.89 -4.06 13.50
C VAL A 218 8.39 -4.33 13.54
N SER A 219 7.80 -4.60 14.71
CA SER A 219 6.35 -4.74 14.88
C SER A 219 5.60 -3.48 14.45
N LEU A 220 6.11 -2.31 14.87
CA LEU A 220 5.57 -1.01 14.49
C LEU A 220 5.67 -0.80 12.97
N TRP A 221 6.83 -1.07 12.39
CA TRP A 221 7.06 -0.93 10.95
C TRP A 221 6.15 -1.85 10.14
N LEU A 222 6.03 -3.13 10.51
CA LEU A 222 5.13 -4.08 9.87
C LEU A 222 3.68 -3.62 9.90
N GLY A 223 3.16 -3.24 11.08
CA GLY A 223 1.77 -2.82 11.21
C GLY A 223 1.46 -1.47 10.55
N ARG A 224 2.46 -0.60 10.37
CA ARG A 224 2.25 0.71 9.77
C ARG A 224 2.48 0.74 8.26
N PHE A 225 3.42 -0.05 7.73
CA PHE A 225 3.82 0.06 6.32
C PHE A 225 3.54 -1.19 5.48
N VAL A 226 3.40 -2.37 6.11
CA VAL A 226 3.25 -3.64 5.38
C VAL A 226 1.83 -4.19 5.52
N LEU A 227 1.34 -4.33 6.75
CA LEU A 227 0.03 -4.90 7.08
C LEU A 227 -0.93 -3.77 7.47
N CYS A 228 -1.38 -3.03 6.46
CA CYS A 228 -2.22 -1.84 6.64
C CYS A 228 -3.69 -2.16 6.94
N ASP A 229 -4.09 -3.43 7.03
CA ASP A 229 -5.49 -3.88 7.20
C ASP A 229 -6.02 -3.72 8.64
N PHE A 230 -5.23 -3.15 9.53
CA PHE A 230 -5.61 -2.89 10.92
C PHE A 230 -6.10 -1.46 11.14
N SER A 231 -6.69 -1.22 12.31
CA SER A 231 -7.04 0.13 12.75
C SER A 231 -5.89 1.11 12.49
N HIS A 232 -6.21 2.28 11.92
CA HIS A 232 -5.26 3.31 11.51
C HIS A 232 -4.35 3.80 12.65
N ASP A 233 -4.74 3.55 13.90
CA ASP A 233 -4.04 4.00 15.10
C ASP A 233 -3.49 2.87 15.97
N CYS A 234 -3.75 1.60 15.69
CA CYS A 234 -3.41 0.48 16.57
C CYS A 234 -2.62 -0.63 15.88
N LEU A 235 -1.64 -1.17 16.61
CA LEU A 235 -0.98 -2.43 16.26
C LEU A 235 -1.89 -3.62 16.52
N HIS A 236 -1.70 -4.65 15.72
CA HIS A 236 -2.40 -5.92 15.87
C HIS A 236 -1.41 -7.05 16.14
N GLU A 237 -1.75 -7.97 17.05
CA GLU A 237 -0.81 -8.99 17.53
C GLU A 237 -0.25 -9.93 16.45
N ARG A 238 -0.95 -10.04 15.31
CA ARG A 238 -0.50 -10.80 14.12
C ARG A 238 0.88 -10.38 13.62
N VAL A 239 1.31 -9.15 13.88
CA VAL A 239 2.62 -8.65 13.44
C VAL A 239 3.78 -9.17 14.31
N PHE A 240 3.52 -9.58 15.56
CA PHE A 240 4.59 -9.90 16.51
C PHE A 240 5.41 -11.14 16.14
N PRO A 241 4.81 -12.28 15.71
CA PRO A 241 5.60 -13.42 15.27
C PRO A 241 6.47 -13.08 14.05
N LEU A 242 5.93 -12.32 13.10
CA LEU A 242 6.66 -11.85 11.91
C LEU A 242 7.85 -10.97 12.32
N ALA A 243 7.64 -10.04 13.25
CA ALA A 243 8.70 -9.18 13.75
C ALA A 243 9.82 -9.99 14.42
N LEU A 244 9.47 -10.97 15.26
CA LEU A 244 10.46 -11.83 15.93
C LEU A 244 11.28 -12.65 14.95
N ALA A 245 10.64 -13.21 13.92
CA ALA A 245 11.35 -13.92 12.84
C ALA A 245 12.32 -12.98 12.09
N ILE A 246 11.91 -11.75 11.76
CA ILE A 246 12.80 -10.75 11.14
C ILE A 246 13.98 -10.41 12.06
N VAL A 247 13.76 -10.24 13.37
CA VAL A 247 14.84 -9.96 14.35
C VAL A 247 15.81 -11.14 14.48
N ARG A 248 15.34 -12.36 14.26
CA ARG A 248 16.22 -13.55 14.15
C ARG A 248 17.12 -13.50 12.91
N GLY A 249 16.74 -12.68 11.92
CA GLY A 249 17.35 -12.61 10.59
C GLY A 249 16.71 -13.58 9.60
N ASP A 250 15.52 -14.11 9.90
CA ASP A 250 14.76 -14.91 8.95
C ASP A 250 14.19 -14.00 7.84
N SER A 251 14.28 -14.44 6.60
CA SER A 251 13.72 -13.74 5.45
C SER A 251 12.32 -14.27 5.18
N ILE A 252 11.34 -13.38 5.18
CA ILE A 252 9.92 -13.69 4.99
C ILE A 252 9.50 -13.05 3.67
N PRO A 253 8.76 -13.75 2.78
CA PRO A 253 8.28 -13.16 1.53
C PRO A 253 7.16 -12.13 1.79
N LEU A 254 7.53 -10.92 2.22
CA LEU A 254 6.58 -9.86 2.57
C LEU A 254 5.91 -9.22 1.36
N ALA A 255 6.51 -9.25 0.17
CA ALA A 255 5.90 -8.66 -1.03
C ALA A 255 4.60 -9.38 -1.46
N PRO A 256 4.54 -10.72 -1.54
CA PRO A 256 3.30 -11.45 -1.74
C PRO A 256 2.25 -11.19 -0.66
N VAL A 257 2.69 -11.10 0.61
CA VAL A 257 1.79 -10.77 1.72
C VAL A 257 1.19 -9.38 1.50
N PHE A 258 2.01 -8.36 1.27
CA PHE A 258 1.56 -7.00 1.00
C PHE A 258 0.60 -6.91 -0.19
N LEU A 259 0.95 -7.55 -1.32
CA LEU A 259 0.12 -7.51 -2.53
C LEU A 259 -1.23 -8.19 -2.33
N GLY A 260 -1.26 -9.36 -1.68
CA GLY A 260 -2.50 -10.05 -1.35
C GLY A 260 -3.40 -9.23 -0.43
N HIS A 261 -2.82 -8.55 0.57
CA HIS A 261 -3.58 -7.64 1.44
C HIS A 261 -4.11 -6.43 0.66
N LEU A 262 -3.33 -5.85 -0.25
CA LEU A 262 -3.79 -4.75 -1.10
C LEU A 262 -5.00 -5.16 -1.95
N TYR A 263 -4.96 -6.33 -2.58
CA TYR A 263 -6.08 -6.85 -3.37
C TYR A 263 -7.32 -7.11 -2.51
N GLY A 264 -7.14 -7.74 -1.35
CA GLY A 264 -8.24 -7.96 -0.40
C GLY A 264 -8.88 -6.65 0.07
N LEU A 265 -8.10 -5.60 0.32
CA LEU A 265 -8.63 -4.27 0.68
C LEU A 265 -9.37 -3.60 -0.49
N LEU A 266 -8.93 -3.80 -1.74
CA LEU A 266 -9.63 -3.31 -2.93
C LEU A 266 -10.98 -4.02 -3.12
N ASP A 267 -11.02 -5.34 -2.94
CA ASP A 267 -12.25 -6.14 -2.97
C ASP A 267 -13.24 -5.68 -1.90
N GLN A 268 -12.77 -5.49 -0.66
CA GLN A 268 -13.61 -5.03 0.44
C GLN A 268 -14.12 -3.61 0.21
N CYS A 269 -13.29 -2.72 -0.34
CA CYS A 269 -13.71 -1.35 -0.67
C CYS A 269 -14.89 -1.35 -1.64
N GLN A 270 -14.85 -2.20 -2.67
CA GLN A 270 -15.96 -2.35 -3.62
C GLN A 270 -17.24 -2.90 -2.94
N ILE A 271 -17.10 -3.91 -2.08
CA ILE A 271 -18.23 -4.48 -1.34
C ILE A 271 -18.88 -3.43 -0.43
N LEU A 272 -18.06 -2.70 0.33
CA LEU A 272 -18.56 -1.66 1.23
C LEU A 272 -19.19 -0.49 0.47
N GLU A 273 -18.63 -0.08 -0.66
CA GLU A 273 -19.21 0.98 -1.48
C GLU A 273 -20.63 0.61 -1.96
N LYS A 274 -20.81 -0.63 -2.41
CA LYS A 274 -22.14 -1.15 -2.79
C LYS A 274 -23.10 -1.18 -1.60
N ASN A 275 -22.63 -1.62 -0.43
CA ASN A 275 -23.48 -1.78 0.76
C ASN A 275 -23.81 -0.45 1.44
N ALA A 276 -22.91 0.54 1.39
CA ALA A 276 -23.07 1.85 2.00
C ALA A 276 -23.84 2.84 1.12
N ALA A 277 -24.16 2.44 -0.12
CA ALA A 277 -24.77 3.30 -1.12
C ALA A 277 -25.98 4.08 -0.59
N GLY A 278 -25.88 5.41 -0.61
CA GLY A 278 -26.94 6.33 -0.18
C GLY A 278 -27.11 6.48 1.33
N THR A 279 -26.21 5.91 2.16
CA THR A 279 -26.36 5.93 3.63
C THR A 279 -25.12 6.46 4.35
N MET A 280 -23.92 6.03 3.98
CA MET A 280 -22.67 6.37 4.67
C MET A 280 -21.48 6.48 3.71
N GLY A 281 -20.43 7.18 4.13
CA GLY A 281 -19.12 7.10 3.47
C GLY A 281 -18.34 5.86 3.90
N VAL A 282 -17.42 5.41 3.06
CA VAL A 282 -16.57 4.24 3.30
C VAL A 282 -15.17 4.69 3.69
N GLU A 283 -14.72 4.29 4.87
CA GLU A 283 -13.33 4.43 5.29
C GLU A 283 -12.51 3.27 4.74
N THR A 284 -11.44 3.58 4.03
CA THR A 284 -10.52 2.61 3.45
C THR A 284 -9.14 2.71 4.08
N LEU A 285 -8.57 1.53 4.37
CA LEU A 285 -7.24 1.34 4.89
C LEU A 285 -6.22 1.02 3.78
N LEU A 286 -6.61 1.21 2.51
CA LEU A 286 -5.72 1.05 1.36
C LEU A 286 -4.44 1.85 1.56
N ASN A 287 -3.30 1.22 1.26
CA ASN A 287 -2.01 1.89 1.19
C ASN A 287 -2.02 2.86 -0.01
N SER A 288 -2.53 4.06 0.25
CA SER A 288 -2.81 5.08 -0.76
C SER A 288 -1.54 5.62 -1.37
N GLY A 289 -0.45 5.64 -0.60
CA GLY A 289 0.86 6.05 -1.07
C GLY A 289 1.39 5.08 -2.10
N PHE A 290 1.37 3.78 -1.79
CA PHE A 290 1.78 2.74 -2.74
C PHE A 290 0.95 2.80 -4.03
N LEU A 291 -0.39 2.83 -3.91
CA LEU A 291 -1.26 2.87 -5.07
C LEU A 291 -1.04 4.13 -5.92
N GLN A 292 -0.80 5.27 -5.29
CA GLN A 292 -0.50 6.51 -6.00
C GLN A 292 0.85 6.45 -6.73
N VAL A 293 1.92 5.96 -6.08
CA VAL A 293 3.23 5.83 -6.71
C VAL A 293 3.18 4.82 -7.86
N PHE A 294 2.45 3.71 -7.70
CA PHE A 294 2.17 2.77 -8.78
C PHE A 294 1.53 3.49 -9.98
N LEU A 295 0.49 4.29 -9.76
CA LEU A 295 -0.15 5.05 -10.83
C LEU A 295 0.80 6.09 -11.48
N TRP A 296 1.63 6.75 -10.68
CA TRP A 296 2.60 7.74 -11.16
C TRP A 296 3.73 7.13 -12.00
N GLU A 297 4.14 5.89 -11.70
CA GLU A 297 5.14 5.15 -12.49
C GLU A 297 4.55 4.60 -13.80
N HIS A 298 3.28 4.16 -13.79
CA HIS A 298 2.69 3.43 -14.91
C HIS A 298 1.80 4.26 -15.84
N LEU A 299 1.19 5.35 -15.36
CA LEU A 299 0.28 6.16 -16.17
C LEU A 299 0.97 7.41 -16.74
N LYS A 300 0.99 7.48 -18.07
CA LYS A 300 1.53 8.64 -18.79
C LYS A 300 0.57 9.82 -18.75
N GLY A 301 1.13 11.02 -18.67
CA GLY A 301 0.36 12.26 -18.79
C GLY A 301 -0.40 12.67 -17.54
N LEU A 302 -0.12 12.05 -16.39
CA LEU A 302 -0.44 12.66 -15.10
C LEU A 302 0.37 13.94 -14.90
N ASP A 303 -0.23 14.96 -14.29
CA ASP A 303 0.40 16.27 -14.05
C ASP A 303 1.34 16.22 -12.83
N VAL A 304 2.30 15.29 -12.89
CA VAL A 304 3.33 15.07 -11.89
C VAL A 304 4.57 14.54 -12.60
N CYS A 305 5.73 15.09 -12.25
CA CYS A 305 7.01 14.61 -12.75
C CYS A 305 7.82 14.00 -11.61
N PRO A 306 8.58 12.92 -11.87
CA PRO A 306 9.53 12.39 -10.91
C PRO A 306 10.69 13.38 -10.72
N LEU A 307 11.32 13.34 -9.54
CA LEU A 307 12.56 14.05 -9.29
C LEU A 307 13.69 13.49 -10.18
N PRO A 308 14.58 14.36 -10.68
CA PRO A 308 15.85 13.92 -11.27
C PRO A 308 16.65 13.08 -10.28
N TYR A 309 17.45 12.13 -10.76
CA TYR A 309 18.22 11.20 -9.92
C TYR A 309 19.07 11.93 -8.87
N SER A 310 19.79 12.98 -9.25
CA SER A 310 20.63 13.76 -8.32
C SER A 310 19.85 14.40 -7.17
N HIS A 311 18.65 14.90 -7.44
CA HIS A 311 17.77 15.50 -6.44
C HIS A 311 17.12 14.44 -5.54
N ALA A 312 16.71 13.32 -6.13
CA ALA A 312 16.14 12.20 -5.40
C ALA A 312 17.18 11.57 -4.45
N LEU A 313 18.44 11.47 -4.90
CA LEU A 313 19.56 11.01 -4.07
C LEU A 313 19.84 11.97 -2.90
N GLN A 314 19.93 13.27 -3.16
CA GLN A 314 20.10 14.27 -2.09
C GLN A 314 18.93 14.29 -1.09
N SER A 315 17.72 13.97 -1.54
CA SER A 315 16.54 13.93 -0.68
C SER A 315 16.49 12.65 0.17
N ALA A 316 17.05 11.55 -0.35
CA ALA A 316 17.20 10.29 0.38
C ALA A 316 18.38 10.35 1.38
N ASP A 317 19.46 11.03 1.01
CA ASP A 317 20.62 11.29 1.86
C ASP A 317 20.27 12.30 2.96
N MET A 318 19.77 11.77 4.08
CA MET A 318 19.37 12.56 5.25
C MET A 318 20.58 12.99 6.12
N GLY A 319 21.81 12.92 5.59
CA GLY A 319 22.95 13.69 6.10
C GLY A 319 23.59 13.28 7.43
N ASN A 320 23.28 12.09 7.96
CA ASN A 320 23.75 11.65 9.29
C ASN A 320 24.67 10.42 9.27
N GLY A 321 25.21 10.01 8.12
CA GLY A 321 25.99 8.77 8.02
C GLY A 321 25.15 7.49 8.16
N SER A 322 23.84 7.60 7.97
CA SER A 322 22.90 6.48 7.94
C SER A 322 23.06 5.63 6.68
N PHE A 323 22.64 4.36 6.76
CA PHE A 323 22.61 3.42 5.64
C PHE A 323 21.99 4.03 4.38
N MET A 324 22.70 3.95 3.25
CA MET A 324 22.18 4.28 1.91
C MET A 324 22.06 3.01 1.06
N PRO A 325 20.93 2.79 0.36
CA PRO A 325 20.78 1.65 -0.53
C PRO A 325 21.70 1.78 -1.76
N GLY A 326 22.20 0.65 -2.27
CA GLY A 326 23.10 0.63 -3.43
C GLY A 326 22.44 1.05 -4.75
N SER A 327 21.12 1.00 -4.82
CA SER A 327 20.32 1.53 -5.93
C SER A 327 19.15 2.35 -5.38
N LEU A 328 18.87 3.51 -5.98
CA LEU A 328 17.82 4.39 -5.50
C LEU A 328 16.44 3.80 -5.83
N PRO A 329 15.59 3.46 -4.85
CA PRO A 329 14.27 2.90 -5.12
C PRO A 329 13.32 3.91 -5.78
N LEU A 330 12.29 3.42 -6.47
CA LEU A 330 11.39 4.26 -7.28
C LEU A 330 10.68 5.33 -6.44
N VAL A 331 10.24 4.98 -5.23
CA VAL A 331 9.53 5.91 -4.33
C VAL A 331 10.34 7.18 -4.03
N CYS A 332 11.68 7.12 -4.00
CA CYS A 332 12.53 8.28 -3.74
C CYS A 332 12.35 9.38 -4.79
N ARG A 333 12.02 9.03 -6.02
CA ARG A 333 11.76 10.00 -7.11
C ARG A 333 10.46 10.77 -6.88
N TRP A 334 9.59 10.26 -6.01
CA TRP A 334 8.29 10.85 -5.71
C TRP A 334 8.23 11.55 -4.36
N PHE A 335 9.34 11.58 -3.63
CA PHE A 335 9.44 12.27 -2.34
C PHE A 335 9.02 13.74 -2.44
N LYS A 336 8.11 14.16 -1.56
CA LYS A 336 7.49 15.50 -1.50
C LYS A 336 6.82 15.94 -2.80
N ARG A 337 6.51 15.02 -3.70
CA ARG A 337 5.79 15.33 -4.93
C ARG A 337 4.30 15.52 -4.65
N MET A 338 3.71 16.35 -5.49
CA MET A 338 2.30 16.67 -5.48
C MET A 338 1.82 16.72 -6.93
N GLN A 339 0.79 15.93 -7.23
CA GLN A 339 0.08 16.03 -8.50
C GLN A 339 -0.76 17.30 -8.52
N ARG A 340 -0.84 17.97 -9.68
CA ARG A 340 -1.71 19.14 -9.81
C ARG A 340 -3.16 18.76 -9.54
N LYS A 341 -3.81 19.51 -8.64
CA LYS A 341 -5.23 19.32 -8.32
C LYS A 341 -6.10 19.61 -9.54
N GLY A 342 -7.16 18.84 -9.69
CA GLY A 342 -8.20 19.09 -10.69
C GLY A 342 -7.89 18.60 -12.10
N GLN A 343 -6.81 17.83 -12.30
CA GLN A 343 -6.59 17.11 -13.55
C GLN A 343 -7.76 16.13 -13.80
N ASN A 344 -8.26 16.07 -15.04
CA ASN A 344 -9.30 15.12 -15.42
C ASN A 344 -8.71 13.73 -15.66
N VAL A 345 -8.52 12.99 -14.56
CA VAL A 345 -7.99 11.62 -14.56
C VAL A 345 -8.95 10.64 -15.26
N LEU A 346 -10.27 10.88 -15.20
CA LEU A 346 -11.23 10.01 -15.89
C LEU A 346 -10.97 9.96 -17.40
N ARG A 347 -10.77 11.14 -18.01
CA ARG A 347 -10.41 11.23 -19.42
C ARG A 347 -9.11 10.49 -19.71
N LEU A 348 -8.13 10.55 -18.81
CA LEU A 348 -6.85 9.85 -18.98
C LEU A 348 -7.03 8.32 -18.96
N LEU A 349 -7.81 7.81 -18.02
CA LEU A 349 -8.07 6.38 -17.87
C LEU A 349 -8.97 5.80 -18.97
N ASP A 350 -9.68 6.66 -19.69
CA ASP A 350 -10.54 6.29 -20.83
C ASP A 350 -9.92 6.64 -22.20
N ASP A 351 -8.70 7.20 -22.24
CA ASP A 351 -7.97 7.54 -23.46
C ASP A 351 -7.23 6.32 -24.04
N ILE A 352 -7.74 5.77 -25.16
CA ILE A 352 -7.23 4.54 -25.78
C ILE A 352 -5.79 4.70 -26.31
N GLU A 353 -5.35 5.93 -26.58
CA GLU A 353 -4.00 6.21 -27.10
C GLU A 353 -2.91 6.12 -26.01
N ARG A 354 -3.29 5.95 -24.73
CA ARG A 354 -2.37 6.01 -23.58
C ARG A 354 -2.30 4.68 -22.84
N GLN A 355 -1.57 3.73 -23.41
CA GLN A 355 -1.23 2.46 -22.75
C GLN A 355 -0.16 2.64 -21.66
N PRO A 356 -0.26 1.91 -20.52
CA PRO A 356 0.84 1.77 -19.57
C PRO A 356 2.06 1.14 -20.25
N LEU A 357 3.25 1.43 -19.73
CA LEU A 357 4.46 0.73 -20.17
C LEU A 357 4.35 -0.76 -19.84
N GLY A 358 4.78 -1.62 -20.77
CA GLY A 358 5.15 -2.99 -20.44
C GLY A 358 6.33 -3.00 -19.44
N SER A 359 6.47 -4.11 -18.69
CA SER A 359 7.42 -4.38 -17.59
C SER A 359 8.58 -3.36 -17.41
N LEU A 360 8.80 -2.96 -16.15
CA LEU A 360 9.75 -1.93 -15.69
C LEU A 360 11.21 -2.09 -16.18
N ARG A 361 11.56 -3.21 -16.82
CA ARG A 361 12.85 -3.44 -17.50
C ARG A 361 13.21 -2.37 -18.54
N ASP A 362 12.24 -1.80 -19.26
CA ASP A 362 12.53 -0.87 -20.35
C ASP A 362 13.02 0.52 -19.90
N LEU A 363 12.87 0.85 -18.61
CA LEU A 363 13.31 2.13 -18.03
C LEU A 363 14.70 2.09 -17.38
N LEU A 364 15.35 0.92 -17.33
CA LEU A 364 16.67 0.75 -16.72
C LEU A 364 17.84 0.75 -17.72
N THR A 365 17.58 0.92 -19.02
CA THR A 365 18.65 1.06 -20.02
C THR A 365 19.22 2.49 -20.02
N PRO A 366 20.52 2.70 -19.71
CA PRO A 366 21.13 4.02 -19.85
C PRO A 366 21.16 4.44 -21.33
N PRO A 367 20.96 5.73 -21.65
CA PRO A 367 21.03 6.21 -23.01
C PRO A 367 22.50 6.21 -23.46
N GLY A 368 22.88 5.26 -24.30
CA GLY A 368 24.16 5.29 -24.99
C GLY A 368 24.89 3.96 -25.02
N GLN A 369 24.41 3.00 -25.82
CA GLN A 369 25.30 2.13 -26.58
C GLN A 369 24.75 1.99 -27.99
N THR A 370 25.21 2.89 -28.86
CA THR A 370 25.10 2.75 -30.31
C THR A 370 25.93 1.52 -30.69
N THR A 371 25.28 0.39 -30.97
CA THR A 371 25.94 -0.72 -31.67
C THR A 371 26.12 -0.28 -33.12
N ALA A 372 27.34 0.12 -33.46
CA ALA A 372 27.78 0.23 -34.84
C ALA A 372 27.74 -1.18 -35.46
N GLY A 373 26.83 -1.36 -36.43
CA GLY A 373 26.80 -2.55 -37.28
C GLY A 373 28.06 -2.62 -38.14
N THR A 374 28.56 -3.84 -38.30
CA THR A 374 29.46 -4.21 -39.40
C THR A 374 28.63 -4.66 -40.59
#